data_AF-A0A1W0E7X8-F1
#
_entry.id   AF-A0A1W0E7X8-F1
#
_cell.length_a   1.000
_cell.length_b   1.000
_cell.length_c   1.000
_cell.angle_alpha   90.00
_cell.angle_beta   90.00
_cell.angle_gamma   90.00
#
_symmetry.space_group_name_H-M   'P 1'
#
loop_
_entity.id
_entity.type
_entity.pdbx_description
1 polymer ?
#
loop_
_entity_poly.entity_id
_entity_poly.type
_entity_poly.pdbx_seq_one_letter_code
_entity_poly.pdbx_strand_id
1 'polypeptide(L)'
;MDKYDKMYNSEVNLLKKIVLRHKKQFKGHKVMNNLVMLNNILLKNKNIFENKKIFLKSIELCKNVYVLCSREVVSGFFLHFNMLVMGIVSRIHFLLKKFEKNHLKNKI
;
A
#
# COMPACT_ATOMS: atom_id res chain seq x y z
N MET A 1 0.83 -19.19 11.14
CA MET A 1 0.71 -17.96 10.33
C MET A 1 0.39 -16.82 11.29
N ASP A 2 1.31 -15.86 11.41
CA ASP A 2 1.24 -14.79 12.42
C ASP A 2 -0.05 -13.95 12.21
N LYS A 3 -0.64 -13.44 13.29
CA LYS A 3 -1.78 -12.52 13.24
C LYS A 3 -1.50 -11.36 12.27
N TYR A 4 -0.26 -10.86 12.27
CA TYR A 4 0.16 -9.79 11.38
C TYR A 4 0.19 -10.21 9.91
N ASP A 5 0.57 -11.46 9.59
CA ASP A 5 0.55 -11.97 8.20
C ASP A 5 -0.87 -11.98 7.65
N LYS A 6 -1.83 -12.45 8.46
CA LYS A 6 -3.25 -12.46 8.08
C LYS A 6 -3.77 -11.04 7.85
N MET A 7 -3.45 -10.11 8.74
CA MET A 7 -3.83 -8.70 8.58
C MET A 7 -3.24 -8.09 7.31
N TYR A 8 -1.95 -8.33 7.05
CA TYR A 8 -1.28 -7.82 5.85
C TYR A 8 -1.91 -8.35 4.58
N ASN A 9 -2.13 -9.66 4.49
CA ASN A 9 -2.77 -10.26 3.33
C ASN A 9 -4.20 -9.74 3.13
N SER A 10 -4.94 -9.47 4.21
CA SER A 10 -6.25 -8.84 4.13
C SER A 10 -6.19 -7.43 3.53
N GLU A 11 -5.26 -6.59 3.98
CA GLU A 11 -5.10 -5.23 3.45
C GLU A 11 -4.63 -5.23 1.99
N VAL A 12 -3.71 -6.12 1.61
CA VAL A 12 -3.27 -6.27 0.21
C VAL A 12 -4.43 -6.74 -0.68
N ASN A 13 -5.27 -7.65 -0.19
CA ASN A 13 -6.46 -8.08 -0.91
C ASN A 13 -7.49 -6.95 -1.07
N LEU A 14 -7.65 -6.10 -0.05
CA LEU A 14 -8.52 -4.93 -0.13
C LEU A 14 -7.99 -3.90 -1.15
N LEU A 15 -6.68 -3.63 -1.13
CA LEU A 15 -6.01 -2.81 -2.13
C LEU A 15 -6.27 -3.32 -3.55
N LYS A 16 -6.10 -4.64 -3.78
CA LYS A 16 -6.39 -5.28 -5.07
C LYS A 16 -7.82 -5.02 -5.53
N LYS A 17 -8.81 -5.17 -4.64
CA LYS A 17 -10.23 -4.92 -4.95
C LYS A 17 -10.47 -3.48 -5.37
N ILE A 18 -9.88 -2.51 -4.66
CA ILE A 18 -10.01 -1.08 -4.98
C ILE A 18 -9.38 -0.75 -6.33
N VAL A 19 -8.16 -1.25 -6.59
CA VAL A 19 -7.50 -1.05 -7.87
C VAL A 19 -8.36 -1.61 -9.00
N LEU A 20 -8.87 -2.84 -8.87
CA LEU A 20 -9.73 -3.44 -9.89
C LEU A 20 -11.03 -2.65 -10.12
N ARG A 21 -11.66 -2.18 -9.04
CA ARG A 21 -12.93 -1.44 -9.11
C ARG A 21 -12.76 -0.06 -9.78
N HIS A 22 -11.69 0.65 -9.45
CA HIS A 22 -11.54 2.07 -9.79
C HIS A 22 -10.56 2.36 -10.93
N LYS A 23 -9.74 1.39 -11.39
CA LYS A 23 -8.71 1.60 -12.43
C LYS A 23 -9.23 2.25 -13.70
N LYS A 24 -10.45 1.92 -14.14
CA LYS A 24 -11.06 2.51 -15.34
C LYS A 24 -11.50 3.97 -15.09
N GLN A 25 -12.08 4.24 -13.93
CA GLN A 25 -12.57 5.57 -13.54
C GLN A 25 -11.43 6.59 -13.43
N PHE A 26 -10.27 6.18 -12.90
CA PHE A 26 -9.11 7.05 -12.68
C PHE A 26 -7.96 6.73 -13.64
N LYS A 27 -8.27 6.33 -14.87
CA LYS A 27 -7.23 5.99 -15.86
C LYS A 27 -6.32 7.20 -16.10
N GLY A 28 -5.01 7.00 -15.95
CA GLY A 28 -4.01 8.07 -16.13
C GLY A 28 -3.82 8.98 -14.91
N HIS A 29 -4.66 8.86 -13.89
CA HIS A 29 -4.57 9.68 -12.69
C HIS A 29 -3.37 9.28 -11.80
N LYS A 30 -2.68 10.26 -11.21
CA LYS A 30 -1.42 10.05 -10.47
C LYS A 30 -1.60 9.10 -9.28
N VAL A 31 -2.67 9.25 -8.49
CA VAL A 31 -2.98 8.34 -7.38
C VAL A 31 -3.16 6.91 -7.88
N MET A 32 -3.99 6.71 -8.92
CA MET A 32 -4.28 5.38 -9.44
C MET A 32 -3.05 4.70 -10.05
N ASN A 33 -2.20 5.44 -10.75
CA ASN A 33 -0.95 4.89 -11.32
C ASN A 33 -0.02 4.38 -10.22
N ASN A 34 0.17 5.15 -9.15
CA ASN A 34 0.97 4.74 -8.00
C ASN A 34 0.32 3.57 -7.25
N LEU A 35 -1.01 3.55 -7.13
CA LEU A 35 -1.76 2.47 -6.48
C LEU A 35 -1.64 1.15 -7.24
N VAL A 36 -1.74 1.18 -8.57
CA VAL A 36 -1.52 0.01 -9.45
C VAL A 36 -0.08 -0.51 -9.30
N MET A 37 0.89 0.40 -9.28
CA MET A 37 2.30 0.05 -9.13
C MET A 37 2.57 -0.61 -7.76
N LEU A 38 2.04 -0.04 -6.68
CA LEU A 38 2.09 -0.63 -5.35
C LEU A 38 1.45 -2.02 -5.35
N ASN A 39 0.22 -2.15 -5.84
CA ASN A 39 -0.50 -3.43 -5.92
C ASN A 39 0.30 -4.52 -6.67
N ASN A 40 0.92 -4.17 -7.80
CA ASN A 40 1.73 -5.10 -8.57
C ASN A 40 2.97 -5.58 -7.79
N ILE A 41 3.60 -4.69 -7.03
CA ILE A 41 4.75 -5.04 -6.18
C ILE A 41 4.31 -5.98 -5.05
N LEU A 42 3.23 -5.64 -4.34
CA LEU A 42 2.76 -6.42 -3.18
C LEU A 42 2.26 -7.81 -3.58
N LEU A 43 1.63 -7.96 -4.75
CA LEU A 43 1.14 -9.26 -5.21
C LEU A 43 2.22 -10.17 -5.81
N LYS A 44 3.22 -9.62 -6.48
CA LYS A 44 4.29 -10.43 -7.11
C LYS A 44 5.33 -10.95 -6.12
N ASN A 45 5.46 -10.30 -4.96
CA ASN A 45 6.52 -10.61 -4.01
C ASN A 45 5.93 -11.19 -2.72
N LYS A 46 5.81 -12.53 -2.67
CA LYS A 46 5.34 -13.24 -1.47
C LYS A 46 6.22 -12.94 -0.23
N ASN A 47 7.53 -12.76 -0.43
CA ASN A 47 8.50 -12.45 0.62
C ASN A 47 9.15 -11.07 0.40
N ILE A 48 8.39 -9.99 0.57
CA ILE A 48 8.89 -8.62 0.36
C ILE A 48 10.13 -8.29 1.21
N PHE A 49 10.27 -8.89 2.38
CA PHE A 49 11.37 -8.60 3.33
C PHE A 49 12.72 -9.16 2.89
N GLU A 50 12.74 -10.15 2.00
CA GLU A 50 13.99 -10.72 1.48
C GLU A 50 14.67 -9.77 0.49
N ASN A 51 13.89 -8.94 -0.20
CA ASN A 51 14.41 -7.98 -1.17
C ASN A 51 14.31 -6.55 -0.65
N LYS A 52 15.40 -6.06 -0.05
CA LYS A 52 15.51 -4.70 0.53
C LYS A 52 15.08 -3.60 -0.43
N LYS A 53 15.42 -3.70 -1.72
CA LYS A 53 15.05 -2.69 -2.74
C LYS A 53 13.54 -2.64 -2.93
N ILE A 54 12.89 -3.81 -3.02
CA ILE A 54 11.44 -3.92 -3.18
C ILE A 54 10.71 -3.43 -1.91
N PHE A 55 11.22 -3.79 -0.74
CA PHE A 55 10.69 -3.32 0.54
C PHE A 55 10.71 -1.79 0.62
N LEU A 56 11.87 -1.15 0.40
CA LEU A 56 12.01 0.31 0.45
C LEU A 56 11.09 1.00 -0.56
N LYS A 57 11.02 0.47 -1.78
CA LYS A 57 10.12 0.98 -2.83
C LYS A 57 8.64 0.88 -2.44
N SER A 58 8.25 -0.19 -1.74
CA SER A 58 6.87 -0.37 -1.26
C SER A 58 6.52 0.65 -0.18
N ILE A 59 7.44 0.90 0.75
CA ILE A 59 7.31 1.94 1.79
C ILE A 59 7.18 3.32 1.16
N GLU A 60 8.03 3.65 0.19
CA GLU A 60 8.01 4.93 -0.51
C GLU A 60 6.70 5.13 -1.28
N LEU A 61 6.23 4.12 -2.02
CA LEU A 61 4.96 4.19 -2.74
C LEU A 61 3.76 4.40 -1.79
N CYS A 62 3.75 3.75 -0.61
CA CYS A 62 2.68 4.00 0.37
C CYS A 62 2.65 5.47 0.80
N LYS A 63 3.82 6.06 1.08
CA LYS A 63 3.94 7.49 1.44
C LYS A 63 3.52 8.41 0.28
N ASN A 64 3.97 8.12 -0.94
CA ASN A 64 3.65 8.91 -2.11
C ASN A 64 2.15 8.91 -2.38
N VAL A 65 1.50 7.74 -2.33
CA VAL A 65 0.04 7.63 -2.47
C VAL A 65 -0.67 8.42 -1.38
N TYR A 66 -0.23 8.30 -0.11
CA TYR A 66 -0.82 9.04 1.00
C TYR A 66 -0.77 10.56 0.78
N VAL A 67 0.40 11.09 0.39
CA VAL A 67 0.60 12.53 0.15
C VAL A 67 -0.22 13.03 -1.05
N LEU A 68 -0.33 12.24 -2.11
CA LEU A 68 -1.17 12.59 -3.26
C LEU A 68 -2.66 12.64 -2.86
N CYS A 69 -3.14 11.62 -2.17
CA CYS A 69 -4.52 11.58 -1.70
C CYS A 69 -4.82 12.73 -0.72
N SER A 70 -3.90 13.05 0.19
CA SER A 70 -4.11 14.15 1.14
C SER A 70 -4.25 15.50 0.44
N ARG A 71 -3.49 15.74 -0.64
CA ARG A 71 -3.63 16.96 -1.45
C ARG A 71 -4.99 17.03 -2.14
N GLU A 72 -5.50 15.90 -2.62
CA GLU A 72 -6.80 15.82 -3.29
C GLU A 72 -7.98 15.89 -2.32
N VAL A 73 -7.81 15.41 -1.08
CA VAL A 73 -8.78 15.61 0.00
C VAL A 73 -8.96 17.10 0.28
N VAL A 74 -7.87 17.87 0.34
CA VAL A 74 -7.92 19.32 0.55
C VAL A 74 -8.66 20.02 -0.59
N SER A 75 -8.54 19.55 -1.84
CA SER A 75 -9.28 20.10 -2.98
C SER A 75 -10.71 19.57 -3.13
N GLY A 76 -11.15 18.66 -2.26
CA GLY A 76 -12.48 18.01 -2.33
C GLY A 76 -12.61 16.98 -3.46
N PHE A 77 -11.54 16.67 -4.19
CA PHE A 77 -11.58 15.74 -5.32
C PHE A 77 -11.75 14.30 -4.81
N PHE A 78 -12.90 13.69 -5.12
CA PHE A 78 -13.23 12.30 -4.77
C PHE A 78 -12.89 11.91 -3.32
N LEU A 79 -13.37 12.73 -2.37
CA LEU A 79 -13.06 12.65 -0.93
C LEU A 79 -13.10 11.22 -0.37
N HIS A 80 -14.20 10.49 -0.58
CA HIS A 80 -14.37 9.13 -0.06
C HIS A 80 -13.33 8.15 -0.59
N PHE A 81 -12.99 8.23 -1.88
CA PHE A 81 -11.98 7.37 -2.49
C PHE A 81 -10.60 7.67 -1.89
N ASN A 82 -10.25 8.96 -1.79
CA ASN A 82 -8.94 9.36 -1.28
C ASN A 82 -8.77 9.02 0.20
N MET A 83 -9.80 9.23 1.04
CA MET A 83 -9.77 8.81 2.45
C MET A 83 -9.63 7.29 2.60
N LEU A 84 -10.36 6.52 1.80
CA LEU A 84 -10.27 5.05 1.79
C LEU A 84 -8.86 4.59 1.42
N VAL A 85 -8.31 5.14 0.35
CA VAL A 85 -6.95 4.82 -0.12
C VAL A 85 -5.91 5.19 0.94
N MET A 86 -5.99 6.39 1.53
CA MET A 86 -5.12 6.83 2.62
C MET A 86 -5.13 5.85 3.79
N GLY A 87 -6.30 5.37 4.20
CA GLY A 87 -6.44 4.41 5.28
C GLY A 87 -5.73 3.09 4.99
N ILE A 88 -5.91 2.55 3.78
CA ILE A 88 -5.32 1.27 3.38
C ILE A 88 -3.80 1.37 3.26
N VAL A 89 -3.29 2.38 2.56
CA VAL A 89 -1.83 2.51 2.39
C VAL A 89 -1.13 2.81 3.71
N SER A 90 -1.79 3.51 4.64
CA SER A 90 -1.27 3.71 5.99
C SER A 90 -1.17 2.40 6.78
N ARG A 91 -2.19 1.55 6.73
CA ARG A 91 -2.17 0.24 7.41
C ARG A 91 -1.16 -0.72 6.79
N ILE A 92 -1.04 -0.75 5.47
CA ILE A 92 -0.01 -1.53 4.76
C ILE A 92 1.39 -1.05 5.17
N HIS A 93 1.63 0.27 5.13
CA HIS A 93 2.91 0.84 5.55
C HIS A 93 3.27 0.47 7.00
N PHE A 94 2.31 0.58 7.92
CA PHE A 94 2.49 0.18 9.32
C PHE A 94 2.87 -1.30 9.45
N LEU A 95 2.16 -2.19 8.76
CA LEU A 95 2.43 -3.63 8.80
C LEU A 95 3.81 -3.96 8.23
N LEU A 96 4.18 -3.38 7.08
CA LEU A 96 5.52 -3.53 6.49
C LEU A 96 6.63 -3.12 7.49
N LYS A 97 6.47 -1.99 8.18
CA LYS A 97 7.41 -1.54 9.20
C LYS A 97 7.43 -2.43 10.45
N LYS A 98 6.29 -3.01 10.83
CA LYS A 98 6.22 -3.94 11.96
C LYS A 98 7.00 -5.22 11.65
N PHE A 99 6.85 -5.76 10.45
CA PHE A 99 7.60 -6.95 10.01
C PHE A 99 9.10 -6.71 9.90
N GLU A 100 9.54 -5.54 9.41
CA GLU A 100 10.96 -5.16 9.40
C GLU A 100 11.58 -5.24 10.80
N LYS A 101 10.89 -4.67 11.80
CA LYS A 101 11.34 -4.73 13.20
C LYS A 101 11.41 -6.16 13.73
N ASN A 102 10.45 -7.01 13.38
CA ASN A 102 10.41 -8.40 13.84
C ASN A 102 11.49 -9.26 13.14
N HIS A 103 11.71 -9.07 11.84
CA HIS A 103 12.77 -9.76 11.09
C HIS A 103 14.18 -9.39 11.56
N LEU A 104 14.41 -8.13 11.95
CA LEU A 104 15.70 -7.70 12.50
C LEU A 104 15.96 -8.29 13.89
N LYS A 105 14.90 -8.47 14.71
CA LYS A 105 15.03 -9.10 16.04
C LYS A 105 15.36 -10.60 15.97
N ASN A 106 14.85 -11.32 14.98
CA ASN A 106 15.07 -12.76 14.85
C ASN A 106 16.42 -13.12 14.17
N LYS A 107 17.25 -12.14 13.82
CA LYS A 107 18.59 -12.32 13.25
C LYS A 107 19.73 -12.07 14.25
N ILE A 108 19.40 -11.68 15.49
CA ILE A 108 20.31 -11.52 16.63
C ILE A 108 20.02 -12.68 17.58
#